data_AF-A0A1X1E1L2-F1
#
_entry.id   AF-A0A1X1E1L2-F1
#
_cell.length_a   1.000
_cell.length_b   1.000
_cell.length_c   1.000
_cell.angle_alpha   90.00
_cell.angle_beta   90.00
_cell.angle_gamma   90.00
#
_symmetry.space_group_name_H-M   'P 1'
#
loop_
_entity.id
_entity.type
_entity.pdbx_description
1 polymer ?
#
loop_
_entity_poly.entity_id
_entity_poly.type
_entity_poly.pdbx_seq_one_letter_code
_entity_poly.pdbx_strand_id
1 'polypeptide(L)'
;MRFYQADPTLENYWRGVILFGKNAASYKFALAHALYDLHAQPSELITLETLAVPFARHLCQHLQHAPKQTTANRSQFLDACAQFNRGELSEAQLTEITIRRGFNNVIDAFHNVNHAEIAQRFFLDERKTTKGIRLTDNFYRLAESEQFNNLIHETDARWRLVEQAWEMGVSRNLIAVEYDQQQQLLFSRQRERRVNITSCRNSLNGYQKGRCFYCYRAISLTPGKENLADVDHFLPWSLQHKVSNINGVWNLVLACQNCNRGENGKFARIPSLSLLARLHHRNEYFINSHLPLRETLLQQTGKQPEQRHAFLQRAWQTALDTLMHQWEPVAQGDAIF
;
A
#
# COMPACT_ATOMS: atom_id res chain seq x y z
N MET A 1 2.55 3.07 -16.99
CA MET A 1 1.63 3.63 -15.96
C MET A 1 2.28 4.88 -15.41
N ARG A 2 1.56 6.01 -15.38
CA ARG A 2 2.14 7.32 -15.01
C ARG A 2 2.77 7.36 -13.60
N PHE A 3 2.37 6.48 -12.68
CA PHE A 3 2.82 6.46 -11.28
C PHE A 3 4.34 6.62 -11.09
N TYR A 4 5.15 5.68 -11.57
CA TYR A 4 6.62 5.76 -11.49
C TYR A 4 7.25 6.44 -12.71
N GLN A 5 6.52 6.60 -13.82
CA GLN A 5 7.01 7.36 -14.99
C GLN A 5 7.08 8.87 -14.70
N ALA A 6 6.18 9.39 -13.86
CA ALA A 6 6.16 10.79 -13.44
C ALA A 6 7.20 11.10 -12.35
N ASP A 7 7.70 10.07 -11.65
CA ASP A 7 8.65 10.24 -10.53
C ASP A 7 9.45 8.92 -10.35
N PRO A 8 10.49 8.69 -11.16
CA PRO A 8 11.18 7.39 -11.27
C PRO A 8 12.24 7.18 -10.17
N THR A 9 11.87 7.41 -8.91
CA THR A 9 12.76 7.15 -7.76
C THR A 9 12.77 5.68 -7.36
N LEU A 10 13.80 5.25 -6.61
CA LEU A 10 13.91 3.88 -6.12
C LEU A 10 12.70 3.50 -5.24
N GLU A 11 12.22 4.43 -4.40
CA GLU A 11 11.03 4.25 -3.58
C GLU A 11 9.79 3.98 -4.42
N ASN A 12 9.65 4.68 -5.55
CA ASN A 12 8.47 4.53 -6.41
C ASN A 12 8.55 3.30 -7.31
N TYR A 13 9.75 2.87 -7.70
CA TYR A 13 9.95 1.54 -8.30
C TYR A 13 9.56 0.42 -7.33
N TRP A 14 10.00 0.53 -6.08
CA TRP A 14 9.65 -0.43 -5.04
C TRP A 14 8.15 -0.45 -4.73
N ARG A 15 7.53 0.73 -4.53
CA ARG A 15 6.06 0.87 -4.44
C ARG A 15 5.36 0.32 -5.69
N GLY A 16 5.97 0.48 -6.86
CA GLY A 16 5.55 -0.13 -8.12
C GLY A 16 5.28 -1.63 -7.98
N VAL A 17 6.28 -2.36 -7.48
CA VAL A 17 6.23 -3.82 -7.24
C VAL A 17 5.13 -4.17 -6.23
N ILE A 18 5.10 -3.48 -5.09
CA ILE A 18 4.18 -3.76 -3.99
C ILE A 18 2.72 -3.47 -4.37
N LEU A 19 2.45 -2.30 -4.94
CA LEU A 19 1.09 -1.84 -5.22
C LEU A 19 0.52 -2.46 -6.50
N PHE A 20 1.31 -2.52 -7.57
CA PHE A 20 0.82 -2.86 -8.92
C PHE A 20 1.28 -4.24 -9.42
N GLY A 21 2.23 -4.89 -8.75
CA GLY A 21 2.60 -6.27 -9.06
C GLY A 21 1.44 -7.25 -8.86
N LYS A 22 1.43 -8.36 -9.60
CA LYS A 22 0.34 -9.35 -9.56
C LYS A 22 0.16 -9.96 -8.16
N ASN A 23 -1.08 -9.99 -7.67
CA ASN A 23 -1.45 -10.59 -6.39
C ASN A 23 -2.00 -12.01 -6.60
N ALA A 24 -1.15 -12.94 -7.08
CA ALA A 24 -1.53 -14.36 -7.20
C ALA A 24 -1.34 -15.11 -5.88
N ALA A 25 -0.31 -14.75 -5.13
CA ALA A 25 -0.01 -15.19 -3.77
C ALA A 25 0.64 -14.03 -3.01
N SER A 26 0.64 -14.09 -1.68
CA SER A 26 1.24 -13.06 -0.83
C SER A 26 2.78 -13.08 -0.80
N TYR A 27 3.41 -14.00 -1.52
CA TYR A 27 4.86 -14.21 -1.50
C TYR A 27 5.67 -12.95 -1.81
N LYS A 28 5.18 -12.03 -2.65
CA LYS A 28 5.91 -10.78 -2.90
C LYS A 28 6.00 -9.89 -1.66
N PHE A 29 4.98 -9.88 -0.81
CA PHE A 29 4.97 -9.12 0.44
C PHE A 29 5.91 -9.78 1.45
N ALA A 30 5.85 -11.11 1.57
CA ALA A 30 6.77 -11.87 2.40
C ALA A 30 8.24 -11.71 1.97
N LEU A 31 8.52 -11.70 0.65
CA LEU A 31 9.85 -11.45 0.13
C LEU A 31 10.30 -10.03 0.43
N ALA A 32 9.45 -9.03 0.22
CA ALA A 32 9.76 -7.65 0.57
C ALA A 32 10.11 -7.49 2.06
N HIS A 33 9.31 -8.08 2.97
CA HIS A 33 9.61 -8.09 4.39
C HIS A 33 10.91 -8.83 4.75
N ALA A 34 11.16 -9.97 4.12
CA ALA A 34 12.44 -10.67 4.29
C ALA A 34 13.65 -9.82 3.86
N LEU A 35 13.51 -9.04 2.77
CA LEU A 35 14.55 -8.12 2.32
C LEU A 35 14.72 -6.94 3.29
N TYR A 36 13.63 -6.42 3.88
CA TYR A 36 13.73 -5.43 4.95
C TYR A 36 14.43 -5.99 6.19
N ASP A 37 14.27 -7.26 6.53
CA ASP A 37 14.95 -7.83 7.70
C ASP A 37 16.46 -8.04 7.44
N LEU A 38 16.85 -8.30 6.19
CA LEU A 38 18.20 -8.68 5.79
C LEU A 38 19.05 -7.52 5.22
N HIS A 39 18.63 -6.28 5.41
CA HIS A 39 19.32 -5.09 4.84
C HIS A 39 20.59 -4.66 5.58
N ALA A 40 20.94 -5.29 6.70
CA ALA A 40 21.97 -4.80 7.61
C ALA A 40 23.42 -4.91 7.10
N GLN A 41 23.70 -5.73 6.08
CA GLN A 41 25.06 -5.93 5.54
C GLN A 41 25.15 -5.60 4.04
N PRO A 42 25.93 -4.57 3.65
CA PRO A 42 26.23 -4.26 2.25
C PRO A 42 26.92 -5.41 1.52
N SER A 43 26.53 -5.62 0.26
CA SER A 43 27.17 -6.52 -0.71
C SER A 43 27.15 -8.03 -0.42
N GLU A 44 26.40 -8.47 0.59
CA GLU A 44 26.35 -9.88 0.96
C GLU A 44 25.46 -10.69 0.00
N LEU A 45 25.96 -11.86 -0.40
CA LEU A 45 25.13 -12.89 -0.99
C LEU A 45 24.16 -13.39 0.08
N ILE A 46 22.86 -13.24 -0.13
CA ILE A 46 21.85 -13.84 0.72
C ILE A 46 21.57 -15.24 0.18
N THR A 47 22.04 -16.27 0.88
CA THR A 47 21.73 -17.66 0.52
C THR A 47 20.23 -17.92 0.62
N LEU A 48 19.72 -18.90 -0.13
CA LEU A 48 18.32 -19.30 -0.03
C LEU A 48 17.94 -19.78 1.37
N GLU A 49 18.89 -20.33 2.12
CA GLU A 49 18.70 -20.75 3.52
C GLU A 49 18.49 -19.53 4.44
N THR A 50 19.37 -18.53 4.35
CA THR A 50 19.23 -17.27 5.09
C THR A 50 17.93 -16.55 4.72
N LEU A 51 17.58 -16.52 3.43
CA LEU A 51 16.35 -15.87 2.95
C LEU A 51 15.07 -16.61 3.40
N ALA A 52 15.10 -17.94 3.43
CA ALA A 52 13.96 -18.79 3.75
C ALA A 52 13.39 -18.51 5.14
N VAL A 53 14.25 -18.24 6.11
CA VAL A 53 13.86 -18.04 7.51
C VAL A 53 12.90 -16.84 7.69
N PRO A 54 13.28 -15.58 7.38
CA PRO A 54 12.37 -14.45 7.51
C PRO A 54 11.19 -14.55 6.54
N PHE A 55 11.39 -15.07 5.32
CA PHE A 55 10.33 -15.23 4.33
C PHE A 55 9.19 -16.14 4.83
N ALA A 56 9.52 -17.31 5.37
CA ALA A 56 8.53 -18.24 5.91
C ALA A 56 7.92 -17.70 7.22
N ARG A 57 8.72 -17.04 8.07
CA ARG A 57 8.25 -16.44 9.33
C ARG A 57 7.13 -15.43 9.10
N HIS A 58 7.30 -14.49 8.16
CA HIS A 58 6.27 -13.50 7.83
C HIS A 58 4.99 -14.16 7.31
N LEU A 59 5.10 -15.18 6.45
CA LEU A 59 3.94 -15.94 5.98
C LEU A 59 3.23 -16.68 7.12
N CYS A 60 3.98 -17.34 8.01
CA CYS A 60 3.43 -18.04 9.17
C CYS A 60 2.66 -17.08 10.08
N GLN A 61 3.21 -15.90 10.37
CA GLN A 61 2.55 -14.88 11.19
C GLN A 61 1.22 -14.41 10.57
N HIS A 62 1.20 -14.15 9.27
CA HIS A 62 -0.01 -13.74 8.57
C HIS A 62 -1.05 -14.87 8.50
N LEU A 63 -0.63 -16.12 8.28
CA LEU A 63 -1.51 -17.29 8.22
C LEU A 63 -2.29 -17.55 9.53
N GLN A 64 -1.80 -17.08 10.67
CA GLN A 64 -2.52 -17.21 11.94
C GLN A 64 -3.83 -16.41 11.98
N HIS A 65 -3.93 -15.35 11.19
CA HIS A 65 -5.07 -14.41 11.20
C HIS A 65 -5.79 -14.36 9.85
N ALA A 66 -5.08 -14.66 8.76
CA ALA A 66 -5.59 -14.69 7.40
C ALA A 66 -5.19 -16.01 6.72
N PRO A 67 -6.00 -17.08 6.84
CA PRO A 67 -5.62 -18.42 6.36
C PRO A 67 -5.51 -18.52 4.82
N LYS A 68 -6.13 -17.58 4.09
CA LYS A 68 -6.07 -17.54 2.63
C LYS A 68 -4.98 -16.57 2.16
N GLN A 69 -3.89 -17.12 1.62
CA GLN A 69 -2.70 -16.38 1.17
C GLN A 69 -2.43 -16.49 -0.34
N THR A 70 -3.36 -17.07 -1.09
CA THR A 70 -3.24 -17.28 -2.53
C THR A 70 -4.61 -17.35 -3.19
N THR A 71 -4.67 -17.07 -4.48
CA THR A 71 -5.86 -17.32 -5.31
C THR A 71 -5.97 -18.78 -5.75
N ALA A 72 -4.90 -19.56 -5.63
CA ALA A 72 -4.91 -20.99 -5.96
C ALA A 72 -5.69 -21.80 -4.92
N ASN A 73 -6.29 -22.92 -5.34
CA ASN A 73 -7.06 -23.79 -4.44
C ASN A 73 -6.18 -24.47 -3.38
N ARG A 74 -4.90 -24.72 -3.68
CA ARG A 74 -3.95 -25.37 -2.77
C ARG A 74 -2.53 -24.86 -3.03
N SER A 75 -1.73 -24.80 -1.96
CA SER A 75 -0.29 -24.56 -2.04
C SER A 75 0.40 -25.43 -0.99
N GLN A 76 1.21 -26.39 -1.43
CA GLN A 76 1.98 -27.25 -0.53
C GLN A 76 2.90 -26.46 0.41
N PHE A 77 3.39 -25.30 -0.04
CA PHE A 77 4.24 -24.45 0.79
C PHE A 77 3.44 -23.73 1.88
N LEU A 78 2.25 -23.21 1.56
CA LEU A 78 1.37 -22.59 2.57
C LEU A 78 0.82 -23.65 3.54
N ASP A 79 0.53 -24.86 3.05
CA ASP A 79 0.17 -26.01 3.89
C ASP A 79 1.27 -26.28 4.92
N ALA A 80 2.55 -26.27 4.51
CA ALA A 80 3.69 -26.44 5.41
C ALA A 80 3.83 -25.30 6.44
N CYS A 81 3.64 -24.05 6.01
CA CYS A 81 3.61 -22.91 6.94
C CYS A 81 2.49 -23.07 8.00
N ALA A 82 1.32 -23.55 7.58
CA ALA A 82 0.21 -23.82 8.50
C ALA A 82 0.49 -25.01 9.44
N GLN A 83 1.18 -26.06 8.96
CA GLN A 83 1.65 -27.19 9.79
C GLN A 83 2.66 -26.72 10.84
N PHE A 84 3.61 -25.86 10.48
CA PHE A 84 4.54 -25.23 11.41
C PHE A 84 3.79 -24.45 12.51
N ASN A 85 2.79 -23.65 12.14
CA ASN A 85 1.96 -22.92 13.11
C ASN A 85 1.20 -23.84 14.09
N ARG A 86 0.96 -25.10 13.74
CA ARG A 86 0.34 -26.11 14.61
C ARG A 86 1.35 -26.94 15.41
N GLY A 87 2.65 -26.66 15.27
CA GLY A 87 3.73 -27.43 15.91
C GLY A 87 4.03 -28.77 15.25
N GLU A 88 3.54 -29.02 14.03
CA GLU A 88 3.71 -30.28 13.30
C GLU A 88 5.04 -30.34 12.52
N LEU A 89 5.71 -29.20 12.32
CA LEU A 89 7.01 -29.11 11.66
C LEU A 89 7.99 -28.33 12.53
N SER A 90 9.27 -28.73 12.49
CA SER A 90 10.36 -27.94 13.06
C SER A 90 10.76 -26.77 12.15
N GLU A 91 11.49 -25.80 12.70
CA GLU A 91 12.02 -24.67 11.93
C GLU A 91 12.96 -25.13 10.79
N ALA A 92 13.78 -26.16 11.04
CA ALA A 92 14.65 -26.74 10.02
C ALA A 92 13.84 -27.37 8.86
N GLN A 93 12.77 -28.11 9.18
CA GLN A 93 11.90 -28.70 8.17
C GLN A 93 11.16 -27.62 7.35
N LEU A 94 10.63 -26.58 8.01
CA LEU A 94 9.99 -25.47 7.33
C LEU A 94 10.98 -24.76 6.39
N THR A 95 12.21 -24.54 6.84
CA THR A 95 13.27 -23.88 6.05
C THR A 95 13.60 -24.70 4.80
N GLU A 96 13.79 -26.02 4.94
CA GLU A 96 14.04 -26.92 3.80
C GLU A 96 12.89 -26.90 2.77
N ILE A 97 11.64 -26.95 3.23
CA ILE A 97 10.46 -26.86 2.35
C ILE A 97 10.40 -25.49 1.67
N THR A 98 10.71 -24.42 2.38
CA THR A 98 10.74 -23.05 1.86
C THR A 98 11.76 -22.90 0.75
N ILE A 99 12.99 -23.41 0.94
CA ILE A 99 14.03 -23.42 -0.10
C ILE A 99 13.54 -24.13 -1.36
N ARG A 100 12.88 -25.29 -1.20
CA ARG A 100 12.41 -26.12 -2.33
C ARG A 100 11.20 -25.57 -3.06
N ARG A 101 10.33 -24.79 -2.39
CA ARG A 101 8.99 -24.46 -2.91
C ARG A 101 8.61 -22.99 -2.81
N GLY A 102 9.11 -22.27 -1.82
CA GLY A 102 8.74 -20.88 -1.53
C GLY A 102 9.21 -19.91 -2.62
N PHE A 103 10.35 -20.20 -3.24
CA PHE A 103 11.00 -19.30 -4.19
C PHE A 103 10.75 -19.61 -5.67
N ASN A 104 9.87 -20.56 -5.99
CA ASN A 104 9.67 -21.05 -7.35
C ASN A 104 9.23 -19.99 -8.36
N ASN A 105 8.45 -19.00 -7.91
CA ASN A 105 7.87 -17.98 -8.79
C ASN A 105 8.20 -16.55 -8.34
N VAL A 106 8.36 -16.32 -7.03
CA VAL A 106 8.41 -14.94 -6.50
C VAL A 106 9.69 -14.22 -6.92
N ILE A 107 10.84 -14.90 -6.93
CA ILE A 107 12.12 -14.28 -7.33
C ILE A 107 12.09 -13.88 -8.81
N ASP A 108 11.55 -14.74 -9.67
CA ASP A 108 11.38 -14.47 -11.11
C ASP A 108 10.38 -13.34 -11.38
N ALA A 109 9.31 -13.27 -10.59
CA ALA A 109 8.22 -12.33 -10.82
C ALA A 109 8.38 -10.99 -10.09
N PHE A 110 9.28 -10.86 -9.11
CA PHE A 110 9.31 -9.71 -8.20
C PHE A 110 9.48 -8.38 -8.94
N HIS A 111 10.39 -8.32 -9.90
CA HIS A 111 10.67 -7.11 -10.67
C HIS A 111 9.71 -6.92 -11.87
N ASN A 112 8.73 -7.81 -12.07
CA ASN A 112 7.80 -7.75 -13.18
C ASN A 112 6.46 -7.09 -12.78
N VAL A 113 6.16 -5.93 -13.37
CA VAL A 113 4.96 -5.14 -13.12
C VAL A 113 4.25 -4.88 -14.45
N ASN A 114 2.94 -5.18 -14.53
CA ASN A 114 2.14 -5.02 -15.76
C ASN A 114 2.79 -5.67 -17.00
N HIS A 115 3.30 -6.90 -16.85
CA HIS A 115 3.92 -7.71 -17.92
C HIS A 115 5.29 -7.23 -18.43
N ALA A 116 5.88 -6.23 -17.80
CA ALA A 116 7.22 -5.77 -18.12
C ALA A 116 8.08 -5.71 -16.86
N GLU A 117 9.38 -5.89 -17.06
CA GLU A 117 10.35 -5.70 -15.98
C GLU A 117 10.57 -4.21 -15.68
N ILE A 118 10.72 -3.86 -14.41
CA ILE A 118 11.09 -2.51 -13.99
C ILE A 118 12.56 -2.21 -14.31
N ALA A 119 12.88 -0.94 -14.57
CA ALA A 119 14.23 -0.53 -14.92
C ALA A 119 15.26 -0.67 -13.76
N GLN A 120 14.79 -0.72 -12.51
CA GLN A 120 15.64 -0.77 -11.33
C GLN A 120 15.45 -2.11 -10.59
N ARG A 121 16.46 -2.98 -10.65
CA ARG A 121 16.49 -4.21 -9.86
C ARG A 121 17.02 -3.93 -8.46
N PHE A 122 16.44 -4.59 -7.46
CA PHE A 122 16.82 -4.53 -6.04
C PHE A 122 17.63 -5.74 -5.60
N PHE A 123 17.55 -6.84 -6.36
CA PHE A 123 18.42 -7.99 -6.20
C PHE A 123 18.68 -8.67 -7.55
N LEU A 124 19.77 -9.42 -7.63
CA LEU A 124 20.12 -10.32 -8.72
C LEU A 124 19.78 -11.75 -8.31
N ASP A 125 19.17 -12.50 -9.24
CA ASP A 125 18.91 -13.92 -9.06
C ASP A 125 20.17 -14.73 -9.35
N GLU A 126 20.77 -15.29 -8.29
CA GLU A 126 21.95 -16.15 -8.37
C GLU A 126 21.63 -17.59 -7.91
N ARG A 127 20.34 -18.01 -7.94
CA ARG A 127 19.91 -19.35 -7.49
C ARG A 127 20.64 -20.49 -8.21
N LYS A 128 21.04 -20.28 -9.47
CA LYS A 128 21.74 -21.29 -10.28
C LYS A 128 23.23 -21.37 -9.99
N THR A 129 23.86 -20.25 -9.65
CA THR A 129 25.32 -20.13 -9.48
C THR A 129 25.74 -20.26 -8.02
N THR A 130 25.15 -19.46 -7.13
CA THR A 130 25.57 -19.35 -5.71
C THR A 130 24.48 -19.74 -4.73
N LYS A 131 23.35 -20.29 -5.21
CA LYS A 131 22.22 -20.74 -4.39
C LYS A 131 21.64 -19.62 -3.51
N GLY A 132 21.54 -18.42 -4.07
CA GLY A 132 21.04 -17.25 -3.34
C GLY A 132 20.59 -16.11 -4.24
N ILE A 133 20.40 -14.94 -3.64
CA ILE A 133 20.19 -13.67 -4.31
C ILE A 133 21.24 -12.66 -3.82
N ARG A 134 21.60 -11.70 -4.66
CA ARG A 134 22.52 -10.62 -4.28
C ARG A 134 21.79 -9.30 -4.29
N LEU A 135 21.76 -8.60 -3.17
CA LEU A 135 21.20 -7.24 -3.11
C LEU A 135 22.03 -6.29 -3.97
N THR A 136 21.37 -5.39 -4.69
CA THR A 136 22.03 -4.39 -5.54
C THR A 136 22.25 -3.09 -4.76
N ASP A 137 23.13 -2.23 -5.27
CA ASP A 137 23.31 -0.86 -4.75
C ASP A 137 22.00 -0.05 -4.74
N ASN A 138 21.06 -0.38 -5.64
CA ASN A 138 19.73 0.21 -5.63
C ASN A 138 18.96 -0.11 -4.34
N PHE A 139 19.05 -1.35 -3.84
CA PHE A 139 18.39 -1.70 -2.59
C PHE A 139 19.06 -1.05 -1.38
N TYR A 140 20.39 -0.97 -1.36
CA TYR A 140 21.09 -0.28 -0.27
C TYR A 140 20.78 1.22 -0.24
N ARG A 141 20.79 1.89 -1.39
CA ARG A 141 20.34 3.29 -1.49
C ARG A 141 18.87 3.47 -1.11
N LEU A 142 18.01 2.49 -1.40
CA LEU A 142 16.63 2.48 -0.95
C LEU A 142 16.55 2.36 0.59
N ALA A 143 17.38 1.51 1.20
CA ALA A 143 17.45 1.29 2.64
C ALA A 143 17.92 2.54 3.41
N GLU A 144 18.75 3.37 2.79
CA GLU A 144 19.22 4.65 3.34
C GLU A 144 18.20 5.79 3.17
N SER A 145 17.15 5.59 2.37
CA SER A 145 16.14 6.64 2.13
C SER A 145 15.34 6.97 3.39
N GLU A 146 14.94 8.24 3.54
CA GLU A 146 14.02 8.68 4.59
C GLU A 146 12.67 7.94 4.56
N GLN A 147 12.31 7.37 3.40
CA GLN A 147 11.07 6.66 3.17
C GLN A 147 11.14 5.18 3.51
N PHE A 148 12.32 4.60 3.77
CA PHE A 148 12.46 3.15 3.93
C PHE A 148 11.54 2.58 5.01
N ASN A 149 11.47 3.23 6.18
CA ASN A 149 10.56 2.84 7.26
C ASN A 149 9.08 2.91 6.86
N ASN A 150 8.72 3.87 6.01
CA ASN A 150 7.36 3.95 5.48
C ASN A 150 7.04 2.76 4.56
N LEU A 151 8.01 2.29 3.75
CA LEU A 151 7.81 1.16 2.84
C LEU A 151 7.46 -0.13 3.60
N ILE A 152 8.02 -0.33 4.79
CA ILE A 152 7.70 -1.45 5.67
C ILE A 152 6.21 -1.41 6.05
N HIS A 153 5.74 -0.26 6.54
CA HIS A 153 4.34 -0.05 6.91
C HIS A 153 3.39 -0.15 5.70
N GLU A 154 3.77 0.41 4.56
CA GLU A 154 3.02 0.35 3.30
C GLU A 154 2.85 -1.10 2.81
N THR A 155 3.90 -1.92 2.94
CA THR A 155 3.91 -3.32 2.50
C THR A 155 2.96 -4.17 3.33
N ASP A 156 3.03 -4.08 4.66
CA ASP A 156 2.12 -4.81 5.56
C ASP A 156 0.66 -4.38 5.36
N ALA A 157 0.41 -3.07 5.25
CA ALA A 157 -0.94 -2.56 4.99
C ALA A 157 -1.49 -3.05 3.65
N ARG A 158 -0.64 -3.07 2.61
CA ARG A 158 -1.02 -3.60 1.30
C ARG A 158 -1.32 -5.09 1.36
N TRP A 159 -0.53 -5.86 2.12
CA TRP A 159 -0.75 -7.29 2.31
C TRP A 159 -2.10 -7.55 2.98
N ARG A 160 -2.39 -6.90 4.12
CA ARG A 160 -3.67 -7.04 4.84
C ARG A 160 -4.89 -6.71 3.99
N LEU A 161 -4.78 -5.68 3.15
CA LEU A 161 -5.84 -5.32 2.21
C LEU A 161 -6.09 -6.45 1.19
N VAL A 162 -5.04 -7.10 0.66
CA VAL A 162 -5.16 -8.22 -0.28
C VAL A 162 -5.76 -9.46 0.41
N GLU A 163 -5.35 -9.75 1.64
CA GLU A 163 -5.90 -10.84 2.46
C GLU A 163 -7.40 -10.69 2.66
N GLN A 164 -7.83 -9.50 3.11
CA GLN A 164 -9.25 -9.21 3.30
C GLN A 164 -10.03 -9.39 2.00
N ALA A 165 -9.46 -8.96 0.87
CA ALA A 165 -10.10 -9.12 -0.43
C ALA A 165 -10.30 -10.59 -0.81
N TRP A 166 -9.35 -11.46 -0.45
CA TRP A 166 -9.43 -12.90 -0.72
C TRP A 166 -10.41 -13.61 0.22
N GLU A 167 -10.45 -13.21 1.50
CA GLU A 167 -11.34 -13.76 2.51
C GLU A 167 -12.82 -13.48 2.18
N MET A 168 -13.13 -12.26 1.75
CA MET A 168 -14.50 -11.87 1.41
C MET A 168 -15.07 -12.62 0.19
N GLY A 169 -14.24 -13.41 -0.50
CA GLY A 169 -14.59 -14.05 -1.76
C GLY A 169 -14.64 -13.01 -2.87
N VAL A 170 -14.15 -13.35 -4.06
CA VAL A 170 -14.00 -12.42 -5.19
C VAL A 170 -15.36 -12.08 -5.84
N SER A 171 -16.44 -12.00 -5.06
CA SER A 171 -17.60 -11.21 -5.44
C SER A 171 -17.18 -9.74 -5.37
N ARG A 172 -16.61 -9.26 -6.48
CA ARG A 172 -16.08 -7.90 -6.66
C ARG A 172 -17.07 -6.79 -6.28
N ASN A 173 -18.36 -7.12 -6.18
CA ASN A 173 -19.44 -6.18 -5.92
C ASN A 173 -19.77 -5.97 -4.42
N LEU A 174 -19.11 -6.68 -3.48
CA LEU A 174 -19.47 -6.65 -2.05
C LEU A 174 -18.34 -6.21 -1.11
N ILE A 175 -17.17 -5.82 -1.63
CA ILE A 175 -16.04 -5.36 -0.80
C ILE A 175 -16.11 -3.84 -0.65
N ALA A 176 -16.86 -3.39 0.35
CA ALA A 176 -16.83 -2.02 0.82
C ALA A 176 -15.78 -1.88 1.92
N VAL A 177 -14.63 -1.28 1.59
CA VAL A 177 -13.68 -0.80 2.60
C VAL A 177 -14.21 0.54 3.12
N GLU A 178 -14.50 0.57 4.41
CA GLU A 178 -14.95 1.74 5.15
C GLU A 178 -13.81 2.29 6.02
N TYR A 179 -14.02 3.49 6.55
CA TYR A 179 -13.05 4.18 7.38
C TYR A 179 -13.64 4.52 8.75
N ASP A 180 -12.91 4.17 9.80
CA ASP A 180 -13.19 4.58 11.17
C ASP A 180 -12.35 5.81 11.51
N GLN A 181 -13.00 6.96 11.67
CA GLN A 181 -12.36 8.22 12.01
C GLN A 181 -11.79 8.24 13.44
N GLN A 182 -12.39 7.54 14.40
CA GLN A 182 -11.91 7.52 15.78
C GLN A 182 -10.62 6.71 15.90
N GLN A 183 -10.56 5.55 15.25
CA GLN A 183 -9.39 4.66 15.30
C GLN A 183 -8.40 4.92 14.16
N GLN A 184 -8.78 5.69 13.15
CA GLN A 184 -8.00 5.96 11.94
C GLN A 184 -7.66 4.66 11.17
N LEU A 185 -8.58 3.70 11.20
CA LEU A 185 -8.44 2.36 10.60
C LEU A 185 -9.35 2.22 9.39
N LEU A 186 -8.88 1.47 8.39
CA LEU A 186 -9.73 0.89 7.37
C LEU A 186 -10.32 -0.42 7.89
N PHE A 187 -11.61 -0.61 7.67
CA PHE A 187 -12.32 -1.81 8.07
C PHE A 187 -13.27 -2.27 6.96
N SER A 188 -13.70 -3.53 7.03
CA SER A 188 -14.79 -4.05 6.21
C SER A 188 -15.88 -4.64 7.09
N ARG A 189 -17.08 -4.75 6.55
CA ARG A 189 -18.18 -5.50 7.18
C ARG A 189 -18.39 -6.82 6.45
N GLN A 190 -18.29 -7.93 7.17
CA GLN A 190 -18.60 -9.25 6.67
C GLN A 190 -19.74 -9.83 7.49
N ARG A 191 -20.90 -10.10 6.86
CA ARG A 191 -22.10 -10.60 7.56
C ARG A 191 -22.43 -9.77 8.82
N GLU A 192 -22.44 -8.44 8.65
CA GLU A 192 -22.67 -7.43 9.70
C GLU A 192 -21.59 -7.33 10.79
N ARG A 193 -20.56 -8.20 10.80
CA ARG A 193 -19.42 -8.10 11.70
C ARG A 193 -18.35 -7.17 11.13
N ARG A 194 -17.89 -6.22 11.94
CA ARG A 194 -16.74 -5.36 11.63
C ARG A 194 -15.43 -6.15 11.74
N VAL A 195 -14.59 -6.03 10.72
CA VAL A 195 -13.22 -6.55 10.68
C VAL A 195 -12.28 -5.39 10.39
N ASN A 196 -11.44 -5.03 11.37
CA ASN A 196 -10.38 -4.04 11.16
C ASN A 196 -9.31 -4.64 10.25
N ILE A 197 -8.95 -3.92 9.19
CA ILE A 197 -8.00 -4.42 8.18
C ILE A 197 -6.60 -3.89 8.49
N THR A 198 -6.44 -2.56 8.46
CA THR A 198 -5.13 -1.90 8.64
C THR A 198 -5.31 -0.40 8.89
N SER A 199 -4.22 0.28 9.25
CA SER A 199 -4.15 1.73 9.38
C SER A 199 -4.49 2.42 8.06
N CYS A 200 -5.33 3.45 8.12
CA CYS A 200 -5.61 4.30 6.97
C CYS A 200 -4.31 4.96 6.46
N ARG A 201 -3.48 5.48 7.38
CA ARG A 201 -2.19 6.11 7.03
C ARG A 201 -1.29 5.16 6.24
N ASN A 202 -1.10 3.95 6.74
CA ASN A 202 -0.23 2.98 6.07
C ASN A 202 -0.76 2.59 4.69
N SER A 203 -2.09 2.53 4.54
CA SER A 203 -2.75 2.17 3.28
C SER A 203 -2.67 3.25 2.20
N LEU A 204 -2.75 4.52 2.58
CA LEU A 204 -2.78 5.62 1.61
C LEU A 204 -1.38 6.08 1.19
N ASN A 205 -0.36 5.92 2.05
CA ASN A 205 0.95 6.55 1.87
C ASN A 205 1.67 6.16 0.58
N GLY A 206 1.62 4.88 0.20
CA GLY A 206 2.25 4.39 -1.03
C GLY A 206 1.71 5.10 -2.27
N TYR A 207 0.42 5.45 -2.28
CA TYR A 207 -0.23 6.16 -3.40
C TYR A 207 0.03 7.66 -3.41
N GLN A 208 0.56 8.20 -2.31
CA GLN A 208 1.04 9.58 -2.18
C GLN A 208 2.57 9.67 -2.14
N LYS A 209 3.25 8.55 -2.36
CA LYS A 209 4.70 8.45 -2.45
C LYS A 209 5.44 8.99 -1.22
N GLY A 210 4.85 8.85 -0.03
CA GLY A 210 5.49 9.27 1.22
C GLY A 210 5.55 10.78 1.44
N ARG A 211 4.76 11.53 0.69
CA ARG A 211 4.70 12.99 0.77
C ARG A 211 3.30 13.45 1.19
N CYS A 212 3.28 14.60 1.86
CA CYS A 212 2.07 15.36 2.15
C CYS A 212 1.32 15.62 0.85
N PHE A 213 0.03 15.25 0.83
CA PHE A 213 -0.82 15.39 -0.32
C PHE A 213 -0.89 16.84 -0.83
N TYR A 214 -0.79 17.83 0.06
CA TYR A 214 -0.97 19.23 -0.28
C TYR A 214 0.34 19.93 -0.65
N CYS A 215 1.34 19.91 0.22
CA CYS A 215 2.60 20.67 0.02
C CYS A 215 3.80 19.83 -0.43
N TYR A 216 3.66 18.52 -0.65
CA TYR A 216 4.74 17.62 -1.06
C TYR A 216 5.88 17.41 -0.06
N ARG A 217 5.86 18.01 1.14
CA ARG A 217 6.83 17.70 2.19
C ARG A 217 6.78 16.22 2.56
N ALA A 218 7.93 15.59 2.81
CA ALA A 218 8.03 14.23 3.32
C ALA A 218 7.27 14.03 4.64
N ILE A 219 6.55 12.91 4.74
CA ILE A 219 5.79 12.52 5.93
C ILE A 219 6.27 11.17 6.44
N SER A 220 6.12 10.94 7.75
CA SER A 220 6.42 9.65 8.38
C SER A 220 5.12 8.93 8.75
N LEU A 221 5.17 7.59 8.71
CA LEU A 221 4.14 6.71 9.27
C LEU A 221 4.49 6.21 10.68
N THR A 222 5.72 6.44 11.13
CA THR A 222 6.21 5.95 12.42
C THR A 222 5.63 6.77 13.58
N PRO A 223 4.88 6.16 14.50
CA PRO A 223 4.32 6.86 15.65
C PRO A 223 5.38 7.61 16.45
N GLY A 224 5.05 8.82 16.92
CA GLY A 224 5.96 9.65 17.71
C GLY A 224 6.96 10.50 16.91
N LYS A 225 7.10 10.31 15.59
CA LYS A 225 7.89 11.22 14.75
C LYS A 225 7.20 12.58 14.61
N GLU A 226 7.99 13.65 14.57
CA GLU A 226 7.48 15.02 14.43
C GLU A 226 6.69 15.22 13.12
N ASN A 227 7.18 14.63 12.02
CA ASN A 227 6.52 14.67 10.72
C ASN A 227 5.51 13.52 10.51
N LEU A 228 4.98 12.94 11.59
CA LEU A 228 3.93 11.93 11.51
C LEU A 228 2.73 12.48 10.73
N ALA A 229 2.32 11.73 9.71
CA ALA A 229 1.20 12.08 8.86
C ALA A 229 -0.12 12.10 9.63
N ASP A 230 -0.96 13.08 9.29
CA ASP A 230 -2.38 13.11 9.64
C ASP A 230 -3.22 12.56 8.48
N VAL A 231 -4.34 11.91 8.78
CA VAL A 231 -5.39 11.65 7.80
C VAL A 231 -6.32 12.87 7.78
N ASP A 232 -6.45 13.48 6.62
CA ASP A 232 -7.38 14.59 6.40
C ASP A 232 -8.49 14.19 5.41
N HIS A 233 -9.65 14.82 5.56
CA HIS A 233 -10.71 14.77 4.56
C HIS A 233 -10.50 15.91 3.58
N PHE A 234 -10.20 15.58 2.32
CA PHE A 234 -9.97 16.57 1.27
C PHE A 234 -11.11 17.58 1.18
N LEU A 235 -12.35 17.12 1.14
CA LEU A 235 -13.52 17.94 1.44
C LEU A 235 -13.86 17.79 2.93
N PRO A 236 -13.99 18.89 3.71
CA PRO A 236 -14.19 18.82 5.16
C PRO A 236 -15.39 17.98 5.61
N TRP A 237 -15.25 17.28 6.73
CA TRP A 237 -16.31 16.45 7.34
C TRP A 237 -17.61 17.21 7.64
N SER A 238 -17.54 18.52 7.89
CA SER A 238 -18.73 19.38 8.09
C SER A 238 -19.73 19.32 6.93
N LEU A 239 -19.30 18.87 5.75
CA LEU A 239 -20.13 18.66 4.56
C LEU A 239 -20.87 17.30 4.54
N GLN A 240 -20.81 16.50 5.61
CA GLN A 240 -21.43 15.15 5.66
C GLN A 240 -22.91 15.09 5.27
N HIS A 241 -23.68 16.18 5.46
CA HIS A 241 -25.09 16.26 5.07
C HIS A 241 -25.32 16.84 3.67
N LYS A 242 -24.26 17.26 2.97
CA LYS A 242 -24.30 17.89 1.65
C LYS A 242 -23.63 17.05 0.58
N VAL A 243 -22.57 16.34 0.95
CA VAL A 243 -21.81 15.44 0.07
C VAL A 243 -21.94 14.03 0.61
N SER A 244 -22.48 13.13 -0.21
CA SER A 244 -22.64 11.73 0.16
C SER A 244 -21.29 11.04 0.36
N ASN A 245 -21.22 10.16 1.37
CA ASN A 245 -20.04 9.35 1.66
C ASN A 245 -18.74 10.17 1.77
N ILE A 246 -18.79 11.30 2.47
CA ILE A 246 -17.65 12.19 2.70
C ILE A 246 -16.48 11.48 3.44
N ASN A 247 -16.77 10.44 4.24
CA ASN A 247 -15.77 9.57 4.89
C ASN A 247 -15.21 8.48 3.96
N GLY A 248 -15.61 8.46 2.70
CA GLY A 248 -15.12 7.48 1.74
C GLY A 248 -13.63 7.65 1.47
N VAL A 249 -12.95 6.54 1.20
CA VAL A 249 -11.50 6.51 0.89
C VAL A 249 -11.13 7.48 -0.24
N TRP A 250 -12.06 7.72 -1.19
CA TRP A 250 -11.89 8.70 -2.26
C TRP A 250 -11.54 10.12 -1.77
N ASN A 251 -12.00 10.49 -0.57
CA ASN A 251 -11.87 11.82 0.03
C ASN A 251 -10.79 11.87 1.14
N LEU A 252 -10.21 10.74 1.55
CA LEU A 252 -9.18 10.71 2.59
C LEU A 252 -7.80 10.93 1.96
N VAL A 253 -6.96 11.77 2.54
CA VAL A 253 -5.58 12.02 2.10
C VAL A 253 -4.63 12.10 3.30
N LEU A 254 -3.34 11.89 3.08
CA LEU A 254 -2.32 12.12 4.11
C LEU A 254 -1.72 13.50 3.99
N ALA A 255 -1.71 14.25 5.08
CA ALA A 255 -1.18 15.60 5.13
C ALA A 255 -0.13 15.72 6.24
N CYS A 256 0.83 16.63 6.06
CA CYS A 256 1.67 17.05 7.17
C CYS A 256 0.85 17.88 8.15
N GLN A 257 1.30 17.93 9.41
CA GLN A 257 0.58 18.63 10.47
C GLN A 257 0.36 20.12 10.15
N ASN A 258 1.32 20.79 9.50
CA ASN A 258 1.18 22.21 9.12
C ASN A 258 0.10 22.46 8.06
N CYS A 259 -0.13 21.50 7.14
CA CYS A 259 -1.18 21.61 6.13
C CYS A 259 -2.54 21.24 6.71
N ASN A 260 -2.61 20.28 7.63
CA ASN A 260 -3.87 19.80 8.18
C ASN A 260 -4.38 20.65 9.35
N ARG A 261 -3.48 21.03 10.25
CA ARG A 261 -3.78 21.67 11.55
C ARG A 261 -3.58 23.18 11.50
N GLY A 262 -4.19 23.86 12.48
CA GLY A 262 -4.01 25.29 12.73
C GLY A 262 -4.74 26.21 11.74
N GLU A 263 -4.80 27.50 12.07
CA GLU A 263 -5.54 28.52 11.31
C GLU A 263 -4.96 28.78 9.91
N ASN A 264 -3.65 28.53 9.74
CA ASN A 264 -2.96 28.64 8.46
C ASN A 264 -3.04 27.35 7.61
N GLY A 265 -3.46 26.24 8.21
CA GLY A 265 -3.72 24.96 7.52
C GLY A 265 -5.09 24.93 6.85
N LYS A 266 -5.42 23.85 6.15
CA LYS A 266 -6.68 23.70 5.42
C LYS A 266 -7.92 23.92 6.30
N PHE A 267 -7.97 23.27 7.47
CA PHE A 267 -9.13 23.29 8.36
C PHE A 267 -10.43 22.98 7.61
N ALA A 268 -11.43 23.86 7.67
CA ALA A 268 -12.70 23.74 6.96
C ALA A 268 -12.70 24.40 5.55
N ARG A 269 -11.53 24.81 5.03
CA ARG A 269 -11.42 25.40 3.69
C ARG A 269 -11.36 24.33 2.61
N ILE A 270 -11.67 24.75 1.39
CA ILE A 270 -11.81 23.86 0.24
C ILE A 270 -10.51 23.90 -0.58
N PRO A 271 -9.85 22.75 -0.79
CA PRO A 271 -8.68 22.71 -1.66
C PRO A 271 -8.98 23.27 -3.06
N SER A 272 -8.01 23.94 -3.69
CA SER A 272 -8.16 24.48 -5.05
C SER A 272 -8.40 23.39 -6.12
N LEU A 273 -8.78 23.81 -7.33
CA LEU A 273 -8.99 22.90 -8.46
C LEU A 273 -7.72 22.13 -8.87
N SER A 274 -6.53 22.69 -8.66
CA SER A 274 -5.26 21.99 -8.90
C SER A 274 -5.11 20.78 -7.97
N LEU A 275 -5.50 20.94 -6.70
CA LEU A 275 -5.51 19.87 -5.69
C LEU A 275 -6.64 18.85 -5.95
N LEU A 276 -7.77 19.27 -6.54
CA LEU A 276 -8.81 18.35 -7.00
C LEU A 276 -8.32 17.46 -8.15
N ALA A 277 -7.62 18.02 -9.13
CA ALA A 277 -7.00 17.25 -10.21
C ALA A 277 -5.96 16.25 -9.67
N ARG A 278 -5.20 16.66 -8.66
CA ARG A 278 -4.28 15.76 -7.92
C ARG A 278 -5.04 14.62 -7.23
N LEU A 279 -6.17 14.92 -6.57
CA LEU A 279 -6.99 13.91 -5.89
C LEU A 279 -7.51 12.88 -6.89
N HIS A 280 -7.94 13.35 -8.06
CA HIS A 280 -8.34 12.49 -9.17
C HIS A 280 -7.20 11.56 -9.58
N HIS A 281 -6.00 12.07 -9.87
CA HIS A 281 -4.83 11.23 -10.22
C HIS A 281 -4.49 10.20 -9.14
N ARG A 282 -4.50 10.60 -7.87
CA ARG A 282 -4.29 9.70 -6.74
C ARG A 282 -5.36 8.60 -6.69
N ASN A 283 -6.62 8.95 -6.85
CA ASN A 283 -7.72 7.98 -6.86
C ASN A 283 -7.60 6.99 -8.03
N GLU A 284 -7.13 7.44 -9.19
CA GLU A 284 -6.80 6.56 -10.32
C GLU A 284 -5.66 5.59 -9.98
N TYR A 285 -4.67 5.99 -9.17
CA TYR A 285 -3.65 5.06 -8.69
C TYR A 285 -4.23 3.94 -7.82
N PHE A 286 -5.19 4.23 -6.93
CA PHE A 286 -5.89 3.16 -6.19
C PHE A 286 -6.57 2.17 -7.13
N ILE A 287 -7.33 2.68 -8.09
CA ILE A 287 -8.11 1.87 -9.02
C ILE A 287 -7.20 0.98 -9.86
N ASN A 288 -6.07 1.52 -10.32
CA ASN A 288 -5.13 0.77 -11.14
C ASN A 288 -4.26 -0.24 -10.35
N SER A 289 -4.22 -0.15 -9.02
CA SER A 289 -3.47 -1.09 -8.16
C SER A 289 -4.20 -2.41 -7.85
N HIS A 290 -5.41 -2.61 -8.38
CA HIS A 290 -6.27 -3.77 -8.11
C HIS A 290 -6.81 -3.85 -6.66
N LEU A 291 -7.33 -5.02 -6.27
CA LEU A 291 -8.08 -5.26 -5.03
C LEU A 291 -7.35 -4.79 -3.76
N PRO A 292 -8.06 -4.42 -2.69
CA PRO A 292 -9.52 -4.23 -2.58
C PRO A 292 -9.96 -2.80 -2.90
N LEU A 293 -9.07 -1.80 -2.74
CA LEU A 293 -9.44 -0.39 -2.83
C LEU A 293 -10.03 -0.03 -4.20
N ARG A 294 -9.58 -0.68 -5.28
CA ARG A 294 -10.18 -0.51 -6.61
C ARG A 294 -11.70 -0.63 -6.59
N GLU A 295 -12.24 -1.73 -6.08
CA GLU A 295 -13.69 -1.99 -6.15
C GLU A 295 -14.45 -0.99 -5.28
N THR A 296 -13.91 -0.69 -4.10
CA THR A 296 -14.45 0.36 -3.22
C THR A 296 -14.52 1.71 -3.94
N LEU A 297 -13.44 2.14 -4.60
CA LEU A 297 -13.42 3.43 -5.31
C LEU A 297 -14.37 3.44 -6.51
N LEU A 298 -14.47 2.35 -7.27
CA LEU A 298 -15.40 2.23 -8.40
C LEU A 298 -16.86 2.31 -7.92
N GLN A 299 -17.19 1.68 -6.79
CA GLN A 299 -18.51 1.77 -6.18
C GLN A 299 -18.82 3.17 -5.65
N GLN A 300 -17.84 3.83 -5.03
CA GLN A 300 -18.01 5.15 -4.42
C GLN A 300 -18.10 6.28 -5.46
N THR A 301 -17.35 6.18 -6.55
CA THR A 301 -17.13 7.33 -7.46
C THR A 301 -17.59 7.09 -8.90
N GLY A 302 -17.79 5.83 -9.32
CA GLY A 302 -18.24 5.47 -10.67
C GLY A 302 -17.32 4.48 -11.38
N LYS A 303 -17.90 3.73 -12.33
CA LYS A 303 -17.19 2.65 -13.05
C LYS A 303 -16.27 3.20 -14.15
N GLN A 304 -16.69 4.27 -14.83
CA GLN A 304 -15.95 4.88 -15.92
C GLN A 304 -15.14 6.11 -15.44
N PRO A 305 -13.95 6.38 -16.01
CA PRO A 305 -13.14 7.55 -15.65
C PRO A 305 -13.92 8.87 -15.65
N GLU A 306 -14.78 9.08 -16.64
CA GLU A 306 -15.59 10.30 -16.79
C GLU A 306 -16.60 10.44 -15.65
N GLN A 307 -17.18 9.33 -15.18
CA GLN A 307 -18.11 9.31 -14.05
C GLN A 307 -17.38 9.72 -12.76
N ARG A 308 -16.17 9.21 -12.55
CA ARG A 308 -15.35 9.52 -11.37
C ARG A 308 -14.90 10.98 -11.35
N HIS A 309 -14.45 11.47 -12.49
CA HIS A 309 -14.12 12.89 -12.65
C HIS A 309 -15.33 13.78 -12.35
N ALA A 310 -16.47 13.50 -12.97
CA ALA A 310 -17.69 14.26 -12.76
C ALA A 310 -18.21 14.16 -11.31
N PHE A 311 -18.05 13.01 -10.65
CA PHE A 311 -18.36 12.84 -9.24
C PHE A 311 -17.53 13.77 -8.36
N LEU A 312 -16.20 13.79 -8.54
CA LEU A 312 -15.31 14.67 -7.78
C LEU A 312 -15.62 16.15 -8.05
N GLN A 313 -15.86 16.52 -9.30
CA GLN A 313 -16.21 17.89 -9.66
C GLN A 313 -17.52 18.35 -9.01
N ARG A 314 -18.56 17.51 -9.03
CA ARG A 314 -19.84 17.82 -8.36
C ARG A 314 -19.68 17.96 -6.85
N ALA A 315 -18.98 17.03 -6.21
CA ALA A 315 -18.73 17.07 -4.77
C ALA A 315 -17.96 18.34 -4.37
N TRP A 316 -16.94 18.70 -5.15
CA TRP A 316 -16.17 19.91 -4.95
C TRP A 316 -16.99 21.18 -5.18
N GLN A 317 -17.83 21.23 -6.21
CA GLN A 317 -18.71 22.38 -6.47
C GLN A 317 -19.72 22.57 -5.31
N THR A 318 -20.36 21.48 -4.86
CA THR A 318 -21.23 21.52 -3.68
C THR A 318 -20.51 22.05 -2.44
N ALA A 319 -19.25 21.67 -2.24
CA ALA A 319 -18.43 22.19 -1.15
C ALA A 319 -18.20 23.70 -1.30
N LEU A 320 -17.84 24.15 -2.51
CA LEU A 320 -17.61 25.57 -2.83
C LEU A 320 -18.83 26.42 -2.59
N ASP A 321 -19.99 25.99 -3.08
CA ASP A 321 -21.24 26.71 -2.91
C ASP A 321 -21.66 26.78 -1.42
N THR A 322 -21.21 25.83 -0.59
CA THR A 322 -21.56 25.75 0.83
C THR A 322 -20.62 26.55 1.74
N LEU A 323 -19.29 26.44 1.55
CA LEU A 323 -18.29 27.01 2.47
C LEU A 323 -17.54 28.23 1.91
N MET A 324 -17.63 28.48 0.59
CA MET A 324 -17.15 29.67 -0.14
C MET A 324 -15.63 29.98 -0.09
N HIS A 325 -14.87 29.41 0.82
CA HIS A 325 -13.44 29.73 1.02
C HIS A 325 -12.53 28.63 0.50
N GLN A 326 -11.73 28.98 -0.51
CA GLN A 326 -10.70 28.09 -1.05
C GLN A 326 -9.37 28.19 -0.30
N TRP A 327 -8.53 27.18 -0.46
CA TRP A 327 -7.21 27.08 0.15
C TRP A 327 -6.24 26.26 -0.72
N GLU A 328 -4.98 26.69 -0.73
CA GLU A 328 -3.85 25.97 -1.32
C GLU A 328 -2.59 26.34 -0.54
N PRO A 329 -1.71 25.37 -0.19
CA PRO A 329 -0.48 25.70 0.50
C PRO A 329 0.61 26.10 -0.51
N VAL A 330 1.67 26.71 0.02
CA VAL A 330 2.93 26.81 -0.72
C VAL A 330 3.56 25.41 -0.81
N ALA A 331 3.99 25.02 -2.02
CA ALA A 331 4.70 23.77 -2.23
C ALA A 331 6.05 23.77 -1.50
N GLN A 332 6.40 22.64 -0.90
CA GLN A 332 7.63 22.40 -0.12
C GLN A 332 8.43 21.21 -0.66
N GLY A 333 8.10 20.75 -1.86
CA GLY A 333 8.76 19.66 -2.56
C GLY A 333 8.26 19.56 -4.01
N ASP A 334 8.87 18.68 -4.78
CA ASP A 334 8.55 18.53 -6.21
C ASP A 334 7.14 17.96 -6.42
N ALA A 335 6.56 18.34 -7.56
CA ALA A 335 5.28 17.80 -8.01
C ALA A 335 5.43 16.35 -8.50
N ILE A 336 4.62 15.45 -7.93
CA ILE A 336 4.79 14.00 -8.07
C ILE A 336 3.55 13.25 -8.61
N PHE A 337 2.49 13.94 -9.06
CA PHE A 337 1.24 13.31 -9.52
C PHE A 337 1.04 13.29 -11.04
#